data_AF-A0A2T2R5Z0-F1
#
_entry.id   AF-A0A2T2R5Z0-F1
#
_cell.length_a   1.000
_cell.length_b   1.000
_cell.length_c   1.000
_cell.angle_alpha   90.00
_cell.angle_beta   90.00
_cell.angle_gamma   90.00
#
_symmetry.space_group_name_H-M   'P 1'
#
loop_
_entity.id
_entity.type
_entity.pdbx_description
1 polymer ?
#
loop_
_entity_poly.entity_id
_entity_poly.type
_entity_poly.pdbx_seq_one_letter_code
_entity_poly.pdbx_strand_id
1 'polypeptide(L)' 'MTVSFLSGVPEDKATALVAQIKASKLQVTPAIQGDKLRVSGKSKDALQQAQALLRHNDQGLPLRFTNYQ' A
#
# COMPACT_ATOMS: atom_id res chain seq x y z
N MET A 1 -11.09 -9.11 7.03
CA MET A 1 -10.95 -8.37 5.76
C MET A 1 -10.50 -6.98 6.13
N THR A 2 -9.22 -6.67 5.95
CA THR A 2 -8.68 -5.37 6.40
C THR A 2 -8.07 -4.63 5.23
N VAL A 3 -8.56 -3.41 5.00
CA VAL A 3 -8.33 -2.60 3.81
C VAL A 3 -7.60 -1.34 4.23
N SER A 4 -6.38 -1.10 3.74
CA SER A 4 -5.62 0.12 3.98
C SER A 4 -5.61 0.99 2.72
N PHE A 5 -5.99 2.27 2.84
CA PHE A 5 -6.01 3.22 1.73
C PHE A 5 -4.88 4.24 1.86
N LEU A 6 -4.07 4.40 0.82
CA LEU A 6 -3.09 5.47 0.66
C LEU A 6 -3.72 6.60 -0.16
N SER A 7 -3.69 7.83 0.34
CA SER A 7 -4.28 9.01 -0.32
C SER A 7 -3.19 10.03 -0.64
N GLY A 8 -3.23 10.62 -1.85
CA GLY A 8 -2.26 11.64 -2.28
C GLY A 8 -1.02 11.05 -2.97
N VAL A 9 -1.16 9.86 -3.56
CA VAL A 9 -0.06 9.20 -4.28
C VAL A 9 -0.27 9.47 -5.78
N PRO A 10 0.64 10.19 -6.46
CA PRO A 10 0.54 10.35 -7.91
C PRO A 10 0.65 8.99 -8.61
N GLU A 11 0.01 8.84 -9.77
CA GLU A 11 -0.13 7.57 -10.50
C GLU A 11 1.22 6.86 -10.75
N ASP A 12 2.27 7.64 -11.02
CA ASP A 12 3.64 7.17 -11.18
C ASP A 12 4.17 6.43 -9.91
N LYS A 13 3.94 7.03 -8.74
CA LYS A 13 4.29 6.43 -7.45
C LYS A 13 3.38 5.25 -7.13
N ALA A 14 2.08 5.35 -7.41
CA ALA A 14 1.13 4.27 -7.15
C ALA A 14 1.51 2.98 -7.92
N THR A 15 1.94 3.13 -9.17
CA THR A 15 2.42 2.03 -10.01
C THR A 15 3.73 1.42 -9.47
N ALA A 16 4.66 2.27 -9.02
CA ALA A 16 5.90 1.81 -8.38
C ALA A 16 5.64 1.01 -7.09
N LEU A 17 4.73 1.49 -6.23
CA LEU A 17 4.35 0.79 -4.99
C LEU A 17 3.66 -0.56 -5.30
N VAL A 18 2.79 -0.61 -6.30
CA VAL A 18 2.17 -1.87 -6.76
C VAL A 18 3.23 -2.87 -7.21
N ALA A 19 4.21 -2.42 -8.01
CA ALA A 19 5.31 -3.27 -8.48
C ALA A 19 6.15 -3.80 -7.31
N GLN A 20 6.45 -2.95 -6.32
CA GLN A 20 7.20 -3.36 -5.13
C GLN A 20 6.44 -4.34 -4.25
N ILE A 21 5.14 -4.12 -4.01
CA ILE A 21 4.32 -5.04 -3.22
C ILE A 21 4.31 -6.42 -3.89
N LYS A 22 4.18 -6.46 -5.23
CA LYS A 22 4.28 -7.69 -6.02
C LYS A 22 5.68 -8.32 -5.93
N ALA A 23 6.74 -7.51 -5.99
CA ALA A 23 8.12 -7.99 -5.84
C ALA A 23 8.40 -8.55 -4.44
N SER A 24 7.78 -7.98 -3.41
CA SER A 24 7.93 -8.40 -2.02
C SER A 24 7.22 -9.72 -1.69
N LYS A 25 6.44 -10.29 -2.64
CA LYS A 25 5.68 -11.54 -2.48
C LYS A 25 4.76 -11.57 -1.25
N LEU A 26 4.34 -10.40 -0.77
CA LEU A 26 3.43 -10.30 0.36
C LEU A 26 2.04 -10.81 -0.03
N GLN A 27 1.34 -11.43 0.91
CA GLN A 27 -0.05 -11.88 0.71
C GLN A 27 -1.05 -10.72 0.78
N VAL A 28 -0.76 -9.66 0.04
CA VAL A 28 -1.59 -8.47 -0.09
C VAL A 28 -1.77 -8.11 -1.56
N THR A 29 -2.95 -7.60 -1.87
CA THR A 29 -3.35 -7.18 -3.21
C THR A 29 -3.46 -5.66 -3.22
N PRO A 30 -2.56 -4.95 -3.93
CA PRO A 30 -2.68 -3.52 -4.16
C PRO A 30 -3.61 -3.25 -5.36
N ALA A 31 -4.41 -2.19 -5.27
CA ALA A 31 -5.35 -1.75 -6.29
C ALA A 31 -5.35 -0.22 -6.36
N ILE A 32 -5.16 0.35 -7.55
CA ILE A 32 -5.17 1.81 -7.75
C ILE A 32 -6.62 2.24 -8.03
N GLN A 33 -7.10 3.25 -7.32
CA GLN A 33 -8.39 3.91 -7.52
C GLN A 33 -8.15 5.41 -7.66
N GLY A 34 -7.92 5.86 -8.90
CA GLY A 34 -7.57 7.25 -9.19
C GLY A 34 -6.26 7.65 -8.49
N ASP A 35 -6.36 8.65 -7.62
CA ASP A 35 -5.28 9.21 -6.79
C ASP A 35 -5.03 8.44 -5.47
N LYS A 36 -5.64 7.26 -5.33
CA LYS A 36 -5.58 6.43 -4.11
C LYS A 36 -5.09 5.03 -4.41
N LEU A 37 -4.25 4.49 -3.53
CA LEU A 37 -3.82 3.08 -3.58
C LEU A 37 -4.48 2.30 -2.43
N ARG A 38 -5.35 1.36 -2.76
CA ARG A 38 -5.99 0.44 -1.84
C ARG A 38 -5.18 -0.84 -1.71
N VAL A 39 -4.77 -1.20 -0.51
CA VAL A 39 -4.07 -2.46 -0.21
C VAL A 39 -5.00 -3.35 0.61
N SER A 40 -5.27 -4.56 0.12
CA SER A 40 -6.12 -5.55 0.78
C SER A 40 -5.31 -6.79 1.11
N GLY A 41 -5.37 -7.26 2.36
CA GLY A 41 -4.62 -8.45 2.80
C GLY A 41 -5.51 -9.48 3.46
N LYS A 42 -5.10 -10.75 3.38
CA LYS A 42 -5.78 -11.84 4.11
C LYS A 42 -5.43 -11.87 5.59
N SER A 43 -4.23 -11.40 5.95
CA SER A 43 -3.71 -11.42 7.33
C SER A 43 -3.22 -10.04 7.76
N LYS A 44 -3.37 -9.75 9.06
CA LYS A 44 -2.90 -8.50 9.68
C LYS A 44 -1.38 -8.34 9.57
N ASP A 45 -0.62 -9.42 9.73
CA ASP A 45 0.84 -9.44 9.53
C ASP A 45 1.26 -9.01 8.13
N ALA A 46 0.61 -9.55 7.10
CA ALA A 46 0.93 -9.22 5.72
C ALA A 46 0.67 -7.72 5.43
N LEU A 47 -0.38 -7.16 6.03
CA LEU A 47 -0.69 -5.73 5.92
C LEU A 47 0.32 -4.86 6.67
N GLN A 48 0.71 -5.25 7.89
CA GLN A 48 1.73 -4.53 8.66
C GLN A 48 3.09 -4.56 7.95
N GLN A 49 3.48 -5.71 7.36
CA GLN A 49 4.69 -5.81 6.55
C GLN A 49 4.61 -4.91 5.31
N ALA A 50 3.48 -4.92 4.59
CA ALA A 50 3.29 -4.05 3.44
C ALA A 50 3.40 -2.58 3.83
N GLN A 51 2.78 -2.17 4.93
CA GLN A 51 2.87 -0.80 5.43
C GLN A 51 4.28 -0.40 5.85
N ALA A 52 5.02 -1.27 6.53
CA ALA A 52 6.40 -1.02 6.91
C ALA A 52 7.29 -0.84 5.66
N LEU A 53 7.09 -1.69 4.65
CA LEU A 53 7.83 -1.64 3.40
C LEU A 53 7.53 -0.36 2.62
N LEU A 54 6.25 0.00 2.50
CA LEU A 54 5.82 1.25 1.86
C LEU A 54 6.32 2.48 2.63
N ARG A 55 6.26 2.48 3.97
CA ARG A 55 6.81 3.56 4.81
C ARG A 55 8.31 3.74 4.68
N HIS A 56 9.05 2.65 4.49
CA HIS A 56 10.50 2.70 4.37
C HIS A 56 10.95 3.19 2.99
N ASN A 57 10.14 2.94 1.96
CA ASN A 57 10.47 3.29 0.57
C ASN A 57 9.86 4.60 0.09
N ASP A 58 8.82 5.12 0.76
CA ASP A 58 8.29 6.43 0.42
C ASP A 58 9.23 7.52 0.92
N GLN A 59 9.98 8.06 -0.05
CA GLN A 59 11.00 9.07 0.06
C GLN A 59 10.46 10.43 0.56
N GLY A 60 9.95 10.47 1.80
CA GLY A 60 9.56 11.72 2.47
C GLY A 60 8.12 12.19 2.22
N LEU A 61 7.27 11.37 1.58
CA LEU A 61 5.84 11.67 1.47
C LEU A 61 5.09 11.03 2.66
N PRO A 62 4.26 11.81 3.39
CA PRO A 62 3.46 11.27 4.48
C PRO A 62 2.33 10.42 3.90
N LEU A 63 2.65 9.16 3.58
CA LEU A 63 1.69 8.15 3.20
C LEU A 63 0.68 7.96 4.33
N ARG A 64 -0.51 8.52 4.13
CA ARG A 64 -1.60 8.42 5.10
C ARG A 64 -2.39 7.14 4.81
N PHE A 65 -2.15 6.12 5.63
CA PHE A 65 -2.96 4.90 5.66
C PHE A 65 -4.27 5.24 6.38
N THR A 66 -5.33 5.41 5.61
CA THR A 66 -6.68 5.64 6.12
C THR A 66 -7.46 4.34 6.03
N ASN A 67 -8.26 4.06 7.06
CA ASN A 67 -9.08 2.85 7.22
C ASN A 67 -8.30 1.57 7.56
N TYR A 68 -8.68 0.91 8.64
CA TYR A 68 -8.51 -0.53 8.89
C TYR A 68 -9.91 -1.00 9.25
N GLN A 69 -10.54 -1.81 8.40
CA GLN A 69 -11.77 -2.54 8.77
C GLN A 69 -11.48 -4.00 9.10
#